data_AF-A0A2W0H9N0-F1
#
_entry.id   AF-A0A2W0H9N0-F1
#
_cell.length_a   1.000
_cell.length_b   1.000
_cell.length_c   1.000
_cell.angle_alpha   90.00
_cell.angle_beta   90.00
_cell.angle_gamma   90.00
#
_symmetry.space_group_name_H-M   'P 1'
#
loop_
_entity.id
_entity.type
_entity.pdbx_description
1 polymer ?
#
loop_
_entity_poly.entity_id
_entity_poly.type
_entity_poly.pdbx_seq_one_letter_code
_entity_poly.pdbx_strand_id
1 'polypeptide(L)'
;MMKDPIQNVKSAMTNQVFKNLSFSKKRRQSVNDAIREKKQISGLASWPEDTLAALLNAVKDEAQDGYAISSILFRKQDRTFETKEGELYTLLHLLENKEILRSHWKNDRKYYALTAKGKKYLAASADQSAVDRPVLRKLIEEAAL
;
A
#
# COMPACT_ATOMS: atom_id res chain seq x y z
N MET A 1 -17.79 -16.25 7.70
CA MET A 1 -18.21 -14.96 7.08
C MET A 1 -18.58 -14.00 8.20
N MET A 2 -17.76 -13.00 8.49
CA MET A 2 -18.07 -11.96 9.50
C MET A 2 -18.93 -10.86 8.86
N LYS A 3 -20.03 -10.47 9.51
CA LYS A 3 -20.86 -9.31 9.10
C LYS A 3 -20.08 -8.01 9.34
N ASP A 4 -20.15 -7.07 8.40
CA ASP A 4 -19.51 -5.75 8.49
C ASP A 4 -20.07 -4.97 9.69
N PRO A 5 -19.28 -4.75 10.78
CA PRO A 5 -19.78 -4.22 12.05
C PRO A 5 -20.32 -2.78 11.97
N ILE A 6 -20.04 -2.08 10.87
CA ILE A 6 -20.44 -0.68 10.64
C ILE A 6 -21.58 -0.52 9.65
N GLN A 7 -22.21 -1.62 9.20
CA GLN A 7 -23.26 -1.56 8.17
C GLN A 7 -24.49 -0.75 8.63
N ASN A 8 -24.92 -0.93 9.88
CA ASN A 8 -26.07 -0.21 10.44
C ASN A 8 -25.79 1.29 10.62
N VAL A 9 -24.54 1.63 10.97
CA VAL A 9 -24.08 3.02 11.12
C VAL A 9 -24.05 3.71 9.76
N LYS A 10 -23.48 3.06 8.73
CA LYS A 10 -23.48 3.57 7.35
C LYS A 10 -24.90 3.89 6.88
N SER A 11 -25.84 2.95 7.04
CA SER A 11 -27.24 3.13 6.63
C SER A 11 -27.95 4.26 7.37
N ALA A 12 -27.72 4.42 8.68
CA ALA A 12 -28.29 5.50 9.47
C ALA A 12 -27.72 6.88 9.06
N MET A 13 -26.40 6.97 8.86
CA MET A 13 -25.73 8.21 8.47
C MET A 13 -26.17 8.68 7.08
N THR A 14 -26.29 7.78 6.11
CA THR A 14 -26.76 8.10 4.74
C THR A 14 -28.20 8.63 4.74
N ASN A 15 -29.06 8.10 5.60
CA ASN A 15 -30.49 8.43 5.60
C ASN A 15 -30.85 9.72 6.33
N GLN A 16 -30.02 10.19 7.27
CA GLN A 16 -30.32 11.37 8.11
C GLN A 16 -29.31 12.51 7.94
N VAL A 17 -28.00 12.24 7.98
CA VAL A 17 -26.97 13.29 8.07
C VAL A 17 -26.54 13.78 6.67
N PHE A 18 -26.39 12.87 5.71
CA PHE A 18 -25.86 13.21 4.39
C PHE A 18 -26.90 13.75 3.41
N LYS A 19 -28.21 13.65 3.70
CA LYS A 19 -29.28 14.18 2.81
C LYS A 19 -29.19 15.69 2.59
N ASN A 20 -28.72 16.45 3.58
CA ASN A 20 -28.59 17.90 3.51
C ASN A 20 -27.17 18.35 3.11
N LEU A 21 -26.23 17.42 2.92
CA LEU A 21 -24.87 17.70 2.47
C LEU A 21 -24.84 17.69 0.94
N SER A 22 -25.21 18.81 0.32
CA SER A 22 -24.94 19.02 -1.10
C SER A 22 -23.55 19.64 -1.27
N PHE A 23 -22.62 18.87 -1.82
CA PHE A 23 -21.33 19.42 -2.21
C PHE A 23 -21.49 20.27 -3.47
N SER A 24 -20.93 21.48 -3.47
CA SER A 24 -20.93 22.35 -4.64
C SER A 24 -20.31 21.63 -5.85
N LYS A 25 -20.78 21.98 -7.06
CA LYS A 25 -20.24 21.43 -8.32
C LYS A 25 -18.71 21.56 -8.38
N LYS A 26 -18.17 22.69 -7.90
CA LYS A 26 -16.73 22.97 -7.81
C LYS A 26 -15.99 21.99 -6.88
N ARG A 27 -16.54 21.66 -5.70
CA ARG A 27 -15.94 20.70 -4.77
C ARG A 27 -15.99 19.27 -5.32
N ARG A 28 -17.09 18.88 -5.99
CA ARG A 28 -17.18 17.57 -6.66
C ARG A 28 -16.14 17.45 -7.78
N GLN A 29 -15.96 18.52 -8.56
CA GLN A 29 -14.93 18.60 -9.59
C GLN A 29 -13.54 18.42 -8.99
N SER A 30 -13.18 19.21 -7.97
CA SER A 30 -11.84 19.13 -7.34
C SER A 30 -11.56 17.77 -6.72
N VAL A 31 -12.56 17.10 -6.14
CA VAL A 31 -12.43 15.74 -5.63
C VAL A 31 -12.21 14.74 -6.78
N ASN A 32 -12.97 14.82 -7.87
CA ASN A 32 -12.81 13.95 -9.03
C ASN A 32 -11.46 14.16 -9.74
N ASP A 33 -11.00 15.40 -9.84
CA ASP A 33 -9.71 15.74 -10.44
C ASP A 33 -8.57 15.19 -9.58
N ALA A 34 -8.65 15.37 -8.25
CA ALA A 34 -7.69 14.76 -7.32
C ALA A 34 -7.71 13.22 -7.35
N ILE A 35 -8.88 12.59 -7.53
CA ILE A 35 -8.97 11.13 -7.68
C ILE A 35 -8.34 10.67 -9.00
N ARG A 36 -8.54 11.42 -10.10
CA ARG A 36 -7.93 11.11 -11.40
C ARG A 36 -6.42 11.24 -11.36
N GLU A 37 -5.91 12.32 -10.76
CA GLU A 37 -4.49 12.53 -10.54
C GLU A 37 -3.89 11.41 -9.66
N LYS A 38 -4.56 11.07 -8.55
CA LYS A 38 -4.12 9.95 -7.69
C LYS A 38 -4.26 8.57 -8.33
N LYS A 39 -5.18 8.36 -9.27
CA LYS A 39 -5.29 7.10 -10.04
C LYS A 39 -4.07 6.87 -10.93
N GLN A 40 -3.52 7.92 -11.55
CA GLN A 40 -2.25 7.81 -12.29
C GLN A 40 -1.07 7.49 -11.36
N ILE A 41 -1.15 7.88 -10.09
CA ILE A 41 -0.14 7.67 -9.03
C ILE A 41 -0.29 6.30 -8.34
N SER A 42 -1.36 5.53 -8.60
CA SER A 42 -1.67 4.28 -7.88
C SER A 42 -0.84 3.05 -8.28
N GLY A 43 0.09 3.19 -9.23
CA GLY A 43 1.03 2.15 -9.61
C GLY A 43 2.18 2.01 -8.61
N LEU A 44 2.80 0.81 -8.56
CA LEU A 44 3.94 0.59 -7.66
C LEU A 44 5.13 1.51 -8.04
N ALA A 45 5.13 2.07 -9.26
CA ALA A 45 6.16 2.94 -9.81
C ALA A 45 6.18 4.34 -9.16
N SER A 46 5.11 4.71 -8.47
CA SER A 46 5.04 5.98 -7.75
C SER A 46 5.80 5.96 -6.42
N TRP A 47 6.23 4.79 -5.94
CA TRP A 47 6.95 4.67 -4.67
C TRP A 47 8.46 4.64 -4.88
N PRO A 48 9.25 5.25 -3.98
CA PRO A 48 10.71 5.16 -4.05
C PRO A 48 11.17 3.70 -4.03
N GLU A 49 12.17 3.39 -4.85
CA GLU A 49 12.71 2.04 -4.98
C GLU A 49 13.30 1.55 -3.65
N ASP A 50 14.02 2.43 -2.95
CA ASP A 50 14.61 2.16 -1.63
C ASP A 50 13.54 1.84 -0.58
N THR A 51 12.39 2.53 -0.61
CA THR A 51 11.26 2.29 0.30
C THR A 51 10.63 0.93 0.04
N LEU A 52 10.45 0.55 -1.24
CA LEU A 52 9.97 -0.77 -1.60
C LEU A 52 10.93 -1.86 -1.12
N ALA A 53 12.23 -1.70 -1.37
CA ALA A 53 13.25 -2.64 -0.92
C ALA A 53 13.31 -2.72 0.62
N ALA A 54 13.21 -1.60 1.32
CA ALA A 54 13.21 -1.54 2.79
C ALA A 54 11.99 -2.25 3.38
N LEU A 55 10.81 -2.08 2.78
CA LEU A 55 9.56 -2.74 3.17
C LEU A 55 9.64 -4.24 2.94
N LEU A 56 10.08 -4.69 1.77
CA LEU A 56 10.25 -6.13 1.49
C LEU A 56 11.29 -6.76 2.42
N ASN A 57 12.37 -6.05 2.74
CA ASN A 57 13.34 -6.47 3.74
C ASN A 57 12.73 -6.58 5.15
N ALA A 58 11.78 -5.70 5.51
CA ALA A 58 11.15 -5.72 6.83
C ALA A 58 10.36 -7.01 7.11
N VAL A 59 9.88 -7.68 6.06
CA VAL A 59 9.10 -8.94 6.13
C VAL A 59 9.86 -10.14 5.56
N LYS A 60 11.18 -10.03 5.44
CA LYS A 60 12.03 -11.05 4.81
C LYS A 60 12.09 -12.34 5.62
N ASP A 61 12.36 -12.20 6.91
CA ASP A 61 12.65 -13.34 7.80
C ASP A 61 11.38 -13.85 8.49
N GLU A 62 10.51 -12.94 8.93
CA GLU A 62 9.26 -13.26 9.60
C GLU A 62 8.11 -12.33 9.17
N ALA A 63 6.87 -12.79 9.39
CA ALA A 63 5.69 -12.01 9.07
C ALA A 63 5.51 -10.84 10.06
N GLN A 64 5.33 -9.63 9.56
CA GLN A 64 5.17 -8.42 10.38
C GLN A 64 3.78 -7.81 10.20
N ASP A 65 3.25 -7.18 11.25
CA ASP A 65 2.07 -6.32 11.13
C ASP A 65 2.45 -4.93 10.59
N GLY A 66 1.44 -4.16 10.14
CA GLY A 66 1.67 -2.85 9.52
C GLY A 66 2.39 -1.85 10.43
N TYR A 67 2.17 -1.92 11.74
CA TYR A 67 2.83 -1.04 12.71
C TYR A 67 4.32 -1.40 12.87
N ALA A 68 4.62 -2.69 12.93
CA ALA A 68 6.00 -3.16 13.00
C ALA A 68 6.79 -2.80 11.72
N ILE A 69 6.15 -2.94 10.54
CA ILE A 69 6.73 -2.49 9.26
C ILE A 69 7.03 -0.99 9.30
N SER A 70 6.06 -0.15 9.69
CA SER A 70 6.25 1.30 9.81
C SER A 70 7.43 1.64 10.73
N SER A 71 7.50 0.97 11.88
CA SER A 71 8.57 1.16 12.86
C SER A 71 9.95 0.77 12.31
N ILE A 72 10.04 -0.32 11.53
CA ILE A 72 11.29 -0.74 10.87
C ILE A 72 11.74 0.31 9.83
N LEU A 73 10.81 0.81 9.01
CA LEU A 73 11.09 1.84 8.01
C LEU A 73 11.61 3.13 8.66
N PHE A 74 10.93 3.59 9.71
CA PHE A 74 11.35 4.76 10.48
C PHE A 74 12.76 4.61 11.06
N ARG A 75 13.10 3.44 11.63
CA ARG A 75 14.46 3.15 12.14
C ARG A 75 15.53 3.17 11.06
N LYS A 76 15.17 2.85 9.82
CA LYS A 76 16.05 2.93 8.65
C LYS A 76 16.16 4.35 8.07
N GLN A 77 15.64 5.36 8.77
CA GLN A 77 15.55 6.76 8.30
C GLN A 77 14.69 6.94 7.05
N ASP A 78 13.83 5.96 6.72
CA ASP A 78 12.81 6.12 5.68
C ASP A 78 11.60 6.86 6.26
N ARG A 79 11.44 8.12 5.83
CA ARG A 79 10.37 9.03 6.28
C ARG A 79 9.20 9.11 5.32
N THR A 80 9.11 8.22 4.34
CA THR A 80 8.06 8.23 3.29
C THR A 80 6.64 8.25 3.89
N PHE A 81 6.46 7.63 5.06
CA PHE A 81 5.16 7.50 5.72
C PHE A 81 5.00 8.30 7.02
N GLU A 82 5.96 9.16 7.40
CA GLU A 82 6.01 9.84 8.73
C GLU A 82 4.76 10.67 9.06
N THR A 83 4.01 11.13 8.05
CA THR A 83 2.73 11.84 8.22
C THR A 83 1.59 11.23 7.42
N LYS A 84 1.83 10.04 6.87
CA LYS A 84 0.98 9.41 5.84
C LYS A 84 0.84 7.91 6.06
N GLU A 85 0.49 7.51 7.26
CA GLU A 85 0.33 6.09 7.61
C GLU A 85 -0.66 5.36 6.68
N GLY A 86 -1.73 6.03 6.24
CA GLY A 86 -2.67 5.46 5.28
C GLY A 86 -2.06 5.10 3.92
N GLU A 87 -0.98 5.78 3.51
CA GLU A 87 -0.24 5.48 2.28
C GLU A 87 0.57 4.18 2.41
N LEU A 88 1.10 3.87 3.60
CA LEU A 88 1.75 2.58 3.87
C LEU A 88 0.77 1.43 3.65
N TYR A 89 -0.44 1.53 4.21
CA TYR A 89 -1.45 0.49 4.04
C TYR A 89 -1.93 0.37 2.59
N THR A 90 -1.99 1.48 1.86
CA THR A 90 -2.28 1.47 0.42
C THR A 90 -1.20 0.70 -0.35
N LEU A 91 0.08 0.94 -0.04
CA LEU A 91 1.20 0.21 -0.62
C LEU A 91 1.17 -1.29 -0.25
N LEU A 92 0.92 -1.62 1.01
CA LEU A 92 0.81 -3.02 1.46
C LEU A 92 -0.30 -3.78 0.73
N HIS A 93 -1.46 -3.14 0.54
CA HIS A 93 -2.55 -3.71 -0.26
C HIS A 93 -2.18 -3.87 -1.73
N LEU A 94 -1.44 -2.92 -2.31
CA LEU A 94 -0.97 -3.03 -3.68
C LEU A 94 0.00 -4.21 -3.86
N LEU A 95 0.97 -4.35 -2.95
CA LEU A 95 1.94 -5.45 -2.96
C LEU A 95 1.27 -6.82 -2.76
N GLU A 96 0.23 -6.88 -1.94
CA GLU A 96 -0.62 -8.06 -1.78
C GLU A 96 -1.37 -8.40 -3.08
N ASN A 97 -2.01 -7.40 -3.73
CA ASN A 97 -2.71 -7.60 -4.99
C ASN A 97 -1.78 -8.03 -6.14
N LYS A 98 -0.49 -7.70 -6.07
CA LYS A 98 0.53 -8.15 -7.04
C LYS A 98 1.18 -9.49 -6.66
N GLU A 99 0.69 -10.13 -5.60
CA GLU A 99 1.18 -11.40 -5.06
C GLU A 99 2.66 -11.35 -4.64
N ILE A 100 3.18 -10.15 -4.36
CA ILE A 100 4.53 -9.96 -3.80
C ILE A 100 4.51 -10.30 -2.32
N LEU A 101 3.43 -9.89 -1.64
CA LEU A 101 3.13 -10.23 -0.27
C LEU A 101 1.92 -11.16 -0.20
N ARG A 102 1.92 -12.04 0.79
CA ARG A 102 0.70 -12.68 1.30
C ARG A 102 0.38 -12.11 2.66
N SER A 103 -0.89 -12.16 3.05
CA SER A 103 -1.32 -11.75 4.37
C SER A 103 -2.13 -12.80 5.10
N HIS A 104 -2.20 -12.66 6.41
CA HIS A 104 -3.13 -13.39 7.26
C HIS A 104 -3.54 -12.54 8.46
N TRP A 105 -4.72 -12.81 9.02
CA TRP A 105 -5.21 -12.14 10.22
C TRP A 105 -4.88 -12.96 11.46
N LYS A 106 -4.40 -12.28 12.50
CA LYS A 106 -4.14 -12.86 13.83
C LYS A 106 -4.39 -11.78 14.89
N ASN A 107 -5.26 -12.07 15.86
CA ASN A 107 -5.60 -11.16 16.97
C ASN A 107 -5.94 -9.73 16.49
N ASP A 108 -6.87 -9.61 15.53
CA ASP A 108 -7.31 -8.34 14.93
C ASP A 108 -6.22 -7.51 14.24
N ARG A 109 -5.08 -8.13 13.94
CA ARG A 109 -4.00 -7.52 13.16
C ARG A 109 -3.74 -8.30 11.89
N LYS A 110 -3.42 -7.58 10.82
CA LYS A 110 -3.04 -8.15 9.53
C LYS A 110 -1.51 -8.24 9.47
N TYR A 111 -1.00 -9.44 9.26
CA TYR A 111 0.42 -9.74 9.13
C TYR A 111 0.76 -10.02 7.68
N TYR A 112 1.93 -9.56 7.24
CA TYR A 112 2.41 -9.64 5.86
C TYR A 112 3.69 -10.46 5.80
N ALA A 113 3.82 -11.31 4.77
CA ALA A 113 5.01 -12.11 4.53
C ALA A 113 5.34 -12.18 3.03
N LEU A 114 6.63 -12.28 2.68
CA LEU A 114 7.05 -12.46 1.30
C LEU A 114 6.53 -13.78 0.71
N THR A 115 5.99 -13.71 -0.50
CA THR A 115 5.75 -14.89 -1.35
C THR A 115 7.06 -15.35 -2.03
N ALA A 116 7.02 -16.46 -2.75
CA ALA A 116 8.16 -16.88 -3.58
C ALA A 116 8.50 -15.80 -4.63
N LYS A 117 7.48 -15.16 -5.20
CA LYS A 117 7.62 -14.03 -6.13
C LYS A 117 8.29 -12.83 -5.45
N GLY A 118 7.83 -12.45 -4.26
CA GLY A 118 8.43 -11.37 -3.46
C GLY A 118 9.88 -11.61 -3.08
N LYS A 119 10.25 -12.86 -2.75
CA LYS A 119 11.64 -13.23 -2.46
C LYS A 119 12.55 -13.07 -3.68
N LYS A 120 12.08 -13.44 -4.87
CA LYS A 120 12.83 -13.24 -6.13
C LYS A 120 13.05 -11.75 -6.40
N TYR A 121 12.02 -10.93 -6.20
CA TYR A 121 12.17 -9.47 -6.32
C TYR A 121 13.22 -8.92 -5.38
N LEU A 122 13.15 -9.29 -4.10
CA LEU A 122 14.10 -8.82 -3.10
C LEU A 122 15.54 -9.26 -3.40
N ALA A 123 15.72 -10.50 -3.88
CA ALA A 123 17.04 -11.00 -4.27
C ALA A 123 17.61 -10.23 -5.48
N ALA A 124 16.78 -9.97 -6.49
CA ALA A 124 17.19 -9.24 -7.67
C ALA A 124 17.52 -7.76 -7.39
N SER A 125 16.91 -7.17 -6.36
CA SER A 125 17.25 -5.82 -5.89
C SER A 125 18.57 -5.76 -5.08
N ALA A 126 19.01 -6.87 -4.49
CA ALA A 126 20.23 -6.94 -3.69
C ALA A 126 21.49 -7.22 -4.53
N ASP A 127 21.33 -7.83 -5.70
CA ASP A 127 22.41 -8.18 -6.63
C ASP A 127 22.81 -6.97 -7.49
N GLN A 128 23.27 -5.89 -6.84
CA GLN A 128 23.75 -4.66 -7.49
C GLN A 128 25.23 -4.75 -7.91
N SER A 129 25.63 -5.81 -8.61
CA SER A 129 26.85 -5.72 -9.42
C SER A 129 26.53 -4.92 -10.68
N ALA A 130 27.07 -3.69 -10.71
CA ALA A 130 26.97 -2.69 -11.76
C ALA A 130 26.87 -3.26 -13.17
N VAL A 131 25.89 -2.79 -13.97
CA VAL A 131 26.08 -2.25 -15.34
C VAL A 131 24.75 -2.01 -16.08
N ASP A 132 23.60 -2.58 -15.68
CA ASP A 132 22.35 -2.30 -16.43
C ASP A 132 21.08 -2.15 -15.57
N ARG A 133 20.18 -1.28 -16.04
CA ARG A 133 19.08 -0.64 -15.29
C ARG A 133 17.87 -1.55 -14.97
N PRO A 134 16.73 -0.96 -14.59
CA PRO A 134 16.05 -0.99 -13.29
C PRO A 134 15.12 -2.21 -13.14
N VAL A 135 15.49 -3.15 -12.28
CA VAL A 135 14.75 -4.42 -12.13
C VAL A 135 13.42 -4.20 -11.41
N LEU A 136 13.34 -3.27 -10.44
CA LEU A 136 12.07 -3.01 -9.76
C LEU A 136 11.06 -2.29 -10.67
N ARG A 137 11.46 -1.25 -11.41
CA ARG A 137 10.52 -0.50 -12.29
C ARG A 137 9.87 -1.37 -13.37
N LYS A 138 10.64 -2.24 -14.02
CA LYS A 138 10.12 -3.08 -15.12
C LYS A 138 9.13 -4.14 -14.62
N LEU A 139 9.40 -4.69 -13.45
CA LEU A 139 8.56 -5.71 -12.81
C LEU A 139 7.29 -5.11 -12.19
N ILE A 140 7.36 -3.83 -11.86
CA ILE A 140 6.24 -2.99 -11.47
C ILE A 140 5.31 -2.67 -12.66
N GLU A 141 5.88 -2.44 -13.84
CA GLU A 141 5.13 -2.22 -15.08
C GLU A 141 4.37 -3.48 -15.53
N GLU A 142 4.99 -4.67 -15.47
CA GLU A 142 4.32 -5.94 -15.76
C GLU A 142 3.15 -6.23 -14.82
N ALA A 143 3.28 -5.79 -13.57
CA ALA A 143 2.21 -5.87 -12.60
C ALA A 143 1.05 -4.90 -12.92
N ALA A 144 1.27 -3.79 -13.63
CA ALA A 144 0.26 -2.76 -13.87
C ALA A 144 -0.67 -3.01 -15.08
N LEU A 145 -0.44 -4.09 -15.84
CA LEU A 145 -1.24 -4.53 -16.99
C LEU A 145 -2.33 -5.54 -16.62
#